data_AF-A0A840CX35-F1
#
_entry.id   AF-A0A840CX35-F1
#
_cell.length_a   1.000
_cell.length_b   1.000
_cell.length_c   1.000
_cell.angle_alpha   90.00
_cell.angle_beta   90.00
_cell.angle_gamma   90.00
#
_symmetry.space_group_name_H-M   'P 1'
#
loop_
_entity.id
_entity.type
_entity.pdbx_description
1 polymer ?
#
loop_
_entity_poly.entity_id
_entity_poly.type
_entity_poly.pdbx_seq_one_letter_code
_entity_poly.pdbx_strand_id
1 'polypeptide(L)'
;MRNRLYRFYLFLVIVVAIAFPACRTKMMYVPVESVRTEYQERIIKDSLHLYDSVFVKLKGDTVWLEKYKYLYRDRFLRDSVFKTDSIQIPYPVEVEREINRLTSFQSFQLWCGRILILLFVGLLGIRWMKKDYINK
;
A
#
# COMPACT_ATOMS: atom_id res chain seq x y z
N MET A 1 55.29 -5.51 28.07
CA MET A 1 55.26 -5.20 26.58
C MET A 1 54.22 -6.07 25.87
N ARG A 2 53.80 -7.25 26.47
CA ARG A 2 52.76 -8.18 25.97
C ARG A 2 51.37 -7.70 26.38
N ASN A 3 51.13 -6.98 27.39
CA ASN A 3 49.82 -6.45 27.85
C ASN A 3 49.48 -5.13 27.16
N ARG A 4 50.48 -4.43 26.66
CA ARG A 4 50.28 -3.18 25.90
C ARG A 4 49.89 -3.48 24.44
N LEU A 5 50.52 -4.45 23.96
CA LEU A 5 50.17 -4.88 22.59
C LEU A 5 48.77 -5.50 22.55
N TYR A 6 48.39 -6.16 23.68
CA TYR A 6 47.03 -6.75 23.75
C TYR A 6 45.97 -5.65 23.90
N ARG A 7 46.31 -4.69 24.55
CA ARG A 7 45.35 -3.57 24.75
C ARG A 7 45.19 -2.77 23.45
N PHE A 8 46.19 -2.61 22.72
CA PHE A 8 46.10 -1.95 21.40
C PHE A 8 45.29 -2.81 20.40
N TYR A 9 45.58 -4.07 20.43
CA TYR A 9 44.85 -4.99 19.53
C TYR A 9 43.36 -5.04 19.93
N LEU A 10 43.12 -5.00 21.19
CA LEU A 10 41.72 -5.00 21.66
C LEU A 10 41.01 -3.71 21.22
N PHE A 11 41.62 -2.63 21.29
CA PHE A 11 41.03 -1.35 20.81
C PHE A 11 40.76 -1.41 19.31
N LEU A 12 41.61 -1.93 18.58
CA LEU A 12 41.42 -2.05 17.12
C LEU A 12 40.25 -2.97 16.78
N VAL A 13 40.12 -4.00 17.50
CA VAL A 13 39.00 -4.93 17.23
C VAL A 13 37.67 -4.24 17.57
N ILE A 14 37.69 -3.41 18.58
CA ILE A 14 36.45 -2.70 19.00
C ILE A 14 36.09 -1.64 17.96
N VAL A 15 36.99 -1.04 17.38
CA VAL A 15 36.71 0.00 16.37
C VAL A 15 36.16 -0.66 15.09
N VAL A 16 36.70 -1.77 14.75
CA VAL A 16 36.26 -2.45 13.51
C VAL A 16 34.85 -3.04 13.72
N ALA A 17 34.60 -3.48 14.91
CA ALA A 17 33.26 -4.06 15.18
C ALA A 17 32.18 -2.97 15.13
N ILE A 18 32.51 -1.80 15.52
CA ILE A 18 31.51 -0.72 15.55
C ILE A 18 31.35 -0.12 14.14
N ALA A 19 32.41 -0.23 13.32
CA ALA A 19 32.37 0.40 11.99
C ALA A 19 31.60 -0.47 10.99
N PHE A 20 31.49 -1.76 11.28
CA PHE A 20 30.79 -2.55 10.25
C PHE A 20 29.65 -3.32 10.92
N PRO A 21 28.43 -2.67 11.12
CA PRO A 21 27.38 -3.52 11.68
C PRO A 21 26.66 -4.35 10.60
N ALA A 22 26.73 -5.63 10.67
CA ALA A 22 26.07 -6.60 9.76
C ALA A 22 24.54 -6.42 9.79
N CYS A 23 23.96 -5.25 9.56
CA CYS A 23 22.49 -5.15 9.60
C CYS A 23 21.90 -5.76 8.32
N ARG A 24 21.33 -7.03 8.42
CA ARG A 24 20.68 -7.77 7.31
C ARG A 24 19.25 -7.26 7.10
N THR A 25 19.03 -6.77 5.87
CA THR A 25 17.66 -6.35 5.47
C THR A 25 16.69 -7.53 5.50
N LYS A 26 15.54 -7.39 6.36
CA LYS A 26 14.51 -8.45 6.52
C LYS A 26 13.39 -8.27 5.48
N MET A 27 13.27 -9.28 4.58
CA MET A 27 12.16 -9.22 3.60
C MET A 27 11.01 -10.12 4.07
N MET A 28 9.77 -9.43 4.35
CA MET A 28 8.61 -10.25 4.80
C MET A 28 7.45 -10.07 3.82
N TYR A 29 6.61 -11.17 3.79
CA TYR A 29 5.44 -11.20 2.88
C TYR A 29 4.24 -10.51 3.54
N VAL A 30 3.84 -9.29 2.84
CA VAL A 30 2.62 -8.61 3.38
C VAL A 30 1.46 -8.87 2.42
N PRO A 31 0.45 -9.50 3.03
CA PRO A 31 -0.69 -9.82 2.16
C PRO A 31 -1.47 -8.57 1.75
N VAL A 32 -1.69 -8.30 0.47
CA VAL A 32 -2.44 -7.14 -0.07
C VAL A 32 -3.94 -7.43 0.02
N GLU A 33 -4.65 -6.35 0.61
CA GLU A 33 -6.10 -6.49 0.91
C GLU A 33 -6.90 -6.68 -0.38
N SER A 34 -7.56 -7.86 -0.52
CA SER A 34 -8.46 -8.14 -1.65
C SER A 34 -9.81 -7.41 -1.47
N VAL A 35 -10.13 -6.45 -2.50
CA VAL A 35 -11.41 -5.70 -2.48
C VAL A 35 -12.59 -6.69 -2.61
N ARG A 36 -13.41 -6.69 -1.49
CA ARG A 36 -14.64 -7.52 -1.53
C ARG A 36 -15.70 -6.89 -2.44
N THR A 37 -15.84 -7.48 -3.69
CA THR A 37 -16.94 -6.88 -4.51
C THR A 37 -18.24 -7.64 -4.27
N GLU A 38 -19.18 -7.14 -3.48
CA GLU A 38 -20.51 -7.76 -3.30
C GLU A 38 -21.40 -7.44 -4.50
N TYR A 39 -21.96 -8.56 -4.99
CA TYR A 39 -22.91 -8.45 -6.12
C TYR A 39 -24.15 -7.63 -5.71
N GLN A 40 -24.36 -6.47 -6.41
CA GLN A 40 -25.63 -5.73 -6.20
C GLN A 40 -26.63 -6.08 -7.32
N GLU A 41 -27.70 -6.79 -6.90
CA GLU A 41 -28.73 -7.18 -7.90
C GLU A 41 -29.43 -5.93 -8.47
N ARG A 42 -29.15 -5.69 -9.82
CA ARG A 42 -29.88 -4.54 -10.40
C ARG A 42 -31.14 -5.03 -11.14
N ILE A 43 -32.35 -4.68 -10.58
CA ILE A 43 -33.57 -5.02 -11.33
C ILE A 43 -33.76 -4.00 -12.46
N ILE A 44 -33.62 -4.54 -13.70
CA ILE A 44 -33.72 -3.63 -14.86
C ILE A 44 -35.16 -3.67 -15.40
N LYS A 45 -35.82 -2.42 -15.33
CA LYS A 45 -37.21 -2.32 -15.88
C LYS A 45 -37.19 -1.56 -17.21
N ASP A 46 -37.75 -2.24 -18.26
CA ASP A 46 -37.79 -1.50 -19.55
C ASP A 46 -39.18 -0.91 -19.77
N SER A 47 -39.18 0.36 -20.16
CA SER A 47 -40.51 0.90 -20.54
C SER A 47 -40.83 0.55 -22.01
N LEU A 48 -41.83 -0.12 -22.27
CA LEU A 48 -42.35 -0.32 -23.64
C LEU A 48 -43.41 0.75 -23.94
N HIS A 49 -43.02 1.75 -24.79
CA HIS A 49 -44.01 2.79 -25.13
C HIS A 49 -45.05 2.25 -26.11
N LEU A 50 -46.02 1.74 -25.46
CA LEU A 50 -47.11 1.45 -26.42
C LEU A 50 -47.94 2.72 -26.65
N TYR A 51 -47.73 3.52 -27.61
CA TYR A 51 -48.45 4.76 -27.94
C TYR A 51 -49.95 4.62 -27.62
N ASP A 52 -50.29 5.06 -26.15
CA ASP A 52 -51.78 5.23 -26.11
C ASP A 52 -52.13 6.73 -26.07
N SER A 53 -51.45 7.76 -26.72
CA SER A 53 -51.89 9.15 -26.68
C SER A 53 -53.29 9.28 -27.27
N VAL A 54 -54.20 9.77 -26.21
CA VAL A 54 -55.38 10.07 -27.03
C VAL A 54 -55.44 11.57 -27.32
N PHE A 55 -55.08 11.92 -28.37
CA PHE A 55 -55.13 13.24 -28.99
C PHE A 55 -56.57 13.64 -29.33
N VAL A 56 -56.95 14.79 -28.56
CA VAL A 56 -58.32 15.20 -28.94
C VAL A 56 -58.26 16.56 -29.64
N LYS A 57 -58.76 16.57 -30.89
CA LYS A 57 -58.77 17.77 -31.73
C LYS A 57 -60.20 18.29 -31.88
N LEU A 58 -60.37 19.64 -31.68
CA LEU A 58 -61.75 20.16 -31.75
C LEU A 58 -61.92 21.05 -32.99
N LYS A 59 -63.10 20.80 -33.82
CA LYS A 59 -63.45 21.68 -34.95
C LYS A 59 -64.94 21.99 -34.92
N GLY A 60 -65.25 23.15 -34.48
CA GLY A 60 -66.65 23.62 -34.37
C GLY A 60 -67.43 22.85 -33.29
N ASP A 61 -68.68 21.91 -33.79
CA ASP A 61 -69.47 21.13 -32.79
C ASP A 61 -68.99 19.68 -32.74
N THR A 62 -67.97 19.40 -33.33
CA THR A 62 -67.53 17.99 -33.31
C THR A 62 -66.18 17.90 -32.59
N VAL A 63 -65.89 16.69 -31.66
CA VAL A 63 -64.66 16.46 -30.89
C VAL A 63 -64.01 15.15 -31.37
N TRP A 64 -62.58 15.34 -31.70
CA TRP A 64 -61.82 14.13 -32.09
C TRP A 64 -60.89 13.72 -30.94
N LEU A 65 -60.76 12.18 -30.40
CA LEU A 65 -60.00 11.74 -29.20
C LEU A 65 -58.89 10.78 -29.63
N GLU A 66 -57.50 11.10 -29.36
CA GLU A 66 -56.43 10.11 -29.60
C GLU A 66 -55.81 9.69 -28.26
N LYS A 67 -55.82 8.30 -27.71
CA LYS A 67 -55.35 7.87 -26.36
C LYS A 67 -54.07 7.06 -26.50
N TYR A 68 -52.94 7.57 -25.43
CA TYR A 68 -51.84 6.58 -25.40
C TYR A 68 -51.65 6.00 -24.02
N LYS A 69 -51.21 4.64 -23.70
CA LYS A 69 -51.03 3.85 -22.47
C LYS A 69 -49.58 3.35 -22.41
N TYR A 70 -48.91 3.70 -21.07
CA TYR A 70 -47.56 3.16 -20.84
C TYR A 70 -47.65 1.84 -20.06
N LEU A 71 -47.07 0.67 -20.58
CA LEU A 71 -47.03 -0.61 -19.84
C LEU A 71 -45.58 -0.96 -19.50
N TYR A 72 -45.44 -1.31 -18.21
CA TYR A 72 -44.08 -1.70 -17.79
C TYR A 72 -43.93 -3.22 -17.91
N ARG A 73 -42.74 -3.56 -18.63
CA ARG A 73 -42.46 -5.02 -18.66
C ARG A 73 -41.10 -5.29 -18.03
N ASP A 74 -41.12 -6.35 -17.01
CA ASP A 74 -39.83 -6.75 -16.40
C ASP A 74 -39.00 -7.61 -17.37
N ARG A 75 -37.79 -7.35 -17.52
CA ARG A 75 -36.89 -8.01 -18.48
C ARG A 75 -36.62 -9.47 -18.07
N PHE A 76 -37.14 -9.96 -16.89
CA PHE A 76 -36.88 -11.35 -16.43
C PHE A 76 -37.93 -12.31 -16.98
N LEU A 77 -39.07 -11.81 -17.75
CA LEU A 77 -40.27 -12.60 -18.09
C LEU A 77 -40.03 -13.43 -19.37
N ARG A 78 -38.92 -13.19 -20.29
CA ARG A 78 -38.64 -14.11 -21.42
C ARG A 78 -37.13 -14.28 -21.58
N ASP A 79 -36.52 -15.47 -21.78
CA ASP A 79 -35.15 -16.02 -21.86
C ASP A 79 -34.16 -14.97 -22.39
N SER A 80 -33.99 -13.80 -21.71
CA SER A 80 -32.89 -12.88 -22.10
C SER A 80 -31.55 -13.43 -21.59
N VAL A 81 -30.65 -13.91 -22.50
CA VAL A 81 -29.29 -14.39 -22.16
C VAL A 81 -28.53 -13.26 -21.46
N PHE A 82 -28.67 -13.17 -20.14
CA PHE A 82 -27.86 -12.23 -19.33
C PHE A 82 -26.38 -12.61 -19.40
N LYS A 83 -25.68 -11.91 -20.35
CA LYS A 83 -24.22 -12.14 -20.37
C LYS A 83 -23.62 -11.86 -18.98
N THR A 84 -23.64 -12.86 -18.15
CA THR A 84 -22.99 -12.77 -16.82
C THR A 84 -21.51 -12.38 -16.98
N ASP A 85 -21.21 -11.11 -16.94
CA ASP A 85 -19.78 -10.74 -16.92
C ASP A 85 -19.06 -11.43 -15.75
N SER A 86 -18.46 -12.63 -15.92
CA SER A 86 -17.65 -13.26 -14.86
C SER A 86 -16.78 -12.22 -14.13
N ILE A 87 -17.24 -11.82 -13.07
CA ILE A 87 -16.43 -10.88 -12.25
C ILE A 87 -15.10 -11.55 -11.89
N GLN A 88 -14.05 -11.14 -12.52
CA GLN A 88 -12.70 -11.66 -12.24
C GLN A 88 -12.30 -11.37 -10.78
N ILE A 89 -12.34 -12.45 -9.98
CA ILE A 89 -11.79 -12.34 -8.61
C ILE A 89 -10.30 -12.00 -8.71
N PRO A 90 -10.05 -10.70 -8.18
CA PRO A 90 -8.62 -10.41 -8.24
C PRO A 90 -7.80 -11.37 -7.37
N TYR A 91 -6.74 -11.98 -7.88
CA TYR A 91 -5.79 -12.81 -7.09
C TYR A 91 -4.88 -11.89 -6.25
N PRO A 92 -4.82 -12.29 -4.94
CA PRO A 92 -3.93 -11.49 -4.09
C PRO A 92 -2.46 -11.60 -4.54
N VAL A 93 -2.05 -10.43 -5.05
CA VAL A 93 -0.63 -10.39 -5.49
C VAL A 93 0.26 -10.22 -4.25
N GLU A 94 1.08 -11.37 -4.01
CA GLU A 94 2.05 -11.29 -2.90
C GLU A 94 3.19 -10.32 -3.24
N VAL A 95 3.07 -9.14 -2.69
CA VAL A 95 4.16 -8.18 -2.98
C VAL A 95 5.17 -8.23 -1.84
N GLU A 96 6.40 -8.68 -2.24
CA GLU A 96 7.49 -8.64 -1.24
C GLU A 96 7.81 -7.19 -0.86
N ARG A 97 7.33 -6.87 0.30
CA ARG A 97 7.62 -5.48 0.74
C ARG A 97 8.76 -5.48 1.76
N GLU A 98 9.65 -4.54 1.56
CA GLU A 98 10.73 -4.34 2.57
C GLU A 98 10.18 -3.60 3.79
N ILE A 99 10.00 -4.18 5.02
CA ILE A 99 9.27 -3.68 6.20
C ILE A 99 10.23 -2.89 7.09
N ASN A 100 11.58 -2.82 6.63
CA ASN A 100 12.45 -2.04 7.55
C ASN A 100 13.27 -1.03 6.75
N ARG A 101 12.54 -0.42 5.89
CA ARG A 101 13.30 0.63 5.17
C ARG A 101 13.37 1.90 6.03
N LEU A 102 14.61 2.25 6.36
CA LEU A 102 14.79 3.48 7.19
C LEU A 102 14.48 4.72 6.36
N THR A 103 13.60 5.61 7.01
CA THR A 103 13.39 6.92 6.36
C THR A 103 14.72 7.66 6.19
N SER A 104 14.73 8.44 5.14
CA SER A 104 16.00 9.13 4.84
C SER A 104 16.50 9.92 6.06
N PHE A 105 15.61 10.35 6.80
CA PHE A 105 16.04 11.15 7.96
C PHE A 105 16.57 10.24 9.07
N GLN A 106 15.86 9.12 9.29
CA GLN A 106 16.35 8.14 10.28
C GLN A 106 17.74 7.62 9.92
N SER A 107 17.98 7.42 8.64
CA SER A 107 19.32 6.95 8.23
C SER A 107 20.38 8.04 8.46
N PHE A 108 19.94 9.19 8.23
CA PHE A 108 20.88 10.30 8.49
C PHE A 108 21.23 10.36 9.98
N GLN A 109 20.27 10.24 10.85
CA GLN A 109 20.53 10.29 12.30
C GLN A 109 21.46 9.15 12.73
N LEU A 110 21.22 7.99 12.11
CA LEU A 110 22.09 6.85 12.46
C LEU A 110 23.54 7.11 12.05
N TRP A 111 23.70 7.73 10.91
CA TRP A 111 25.07 8.01 10.45
C TRP A 111 25.75 9.04 11.36
N CYS A 112 24.94 10.02 11.67
CA CYS A 112 25.52 11.03 12.58
C CYS A 112 25.88 10.40 13.93
N GLY A 113 25.02 9.63 14.45
CA GLY A 113 25.32 8.93 15.72
C GLY A 113 26.59 8.05 15.60
N ARG A 114 26.73 7.44 14.51
CA ARG A 114 27.92 6.57 14.34
C ARG A 114 29.21 7.41 14.35
N ILE A 115 29.14 8.44 13.70
CA ILE A 115 30.36 9.29 13.67
C ILE A 115 30.65 9.82 15.08
N LEU A 116 29.62 10.16 15.76
CA LEU A 116 29.81 10.67 17.13
C LEU A 116 30.41 9.59 18.05
N ILE A 117 29.94 8.40 17.94
CA ILE A 117 30.45 7.31 18.80
C ILE A 117 31.91 7.01 18.44
N LEU A 118 32.25 7.07 17.18
CA LEU A 118 33.65 6.80 16.80
C LEU A 118 34.58 7.88 17.33
N LEU A 119 34.07 9.07 17.33
CA LEU A 119 34.93 10.15 17.86
C LEU A 119 35.14 9.98 19.37
N PHE A 120 34.07 9.63 19.99
CA PHE A 120 34.18 9.45 21.46
C PHE A 120 35.12 8.30 21.80
N VAL A 121 34.96 7.20 21.15
CA VAL A 121 35.82 6.03 21.43
C VAL A 121 37.27 6.36 21.05
N GLY A 122 37.42 7.07 19.93
CA GLY A 122 38.79 7.49 19.53
C GLY A 122 39.44 8.36 20.60
N LEU A 123 38.67 9.33 21.18
CA LEU A 123 39.27 10.22 22.19
C LEU A 123 39.64 9.42 23.45
N LEU A 124 38.75 8.52 23.79
CA LEU A 124 39.05 7.67 24.96
C LEU A 124 40.27 6.78 24.73
N GLY A 125 40.30 6.33 23.50
CA GLY A 125 41.48 5.50 23.18
C GLY A 125 42.78 6.30 23.29
N ILE A 126 42.73 7.57 22.80
CA ILE A 126 43.96 8.39 22.83
C ILE A 126 44.30 8.71 24.29
N ARG A 127 43.30 9.11 25.06
CA ARG A 127 43.54 9.36 26.49
C ARG A 127 44.16 8.14 27.18
N TRP A 128 43.62 7.02 26.91
CA TRP A 128 44.12 5.77 27.53
C TRP A 128 45.57 5.50 27.13
N MET A 129 45.87 5.78 25.80
CA MET A 129 47.27 5.54 25.37
C MET A 129 48.21 6.56 26.01
N LYS A 130 47.69 7.81 26.14
CA LYS A 130 48.54 8.84 26.76
C LYS A 130 48.81 8.49 28.24
N LYS A 131 47.76 8.10 28.95
CA LYS A 131 47.96 7.65 30.34
C LYS A 131 49.02 6.54 30.43
N ASP A 132 48.94 5.62 29.57
CA ASP A 132 49.91 4.51 29.60
C ASP A 132 51.33 5.01 29.33
N TYR A 133 51.46 6.01 28.43
CA TYR A 133 52.80 6.57 28.13
C TYR A 133 53.35 7.33 29.33
N ILE A 134 52.56 8.10 30.02
CA ILE A 134 53.02 8.93 31.16
C ILE A 134 53.34 8.02 32.35
N ASN A 135 52.59 7.00 32.64
CA ASN A 135 52.81 6.06 33.76
C ASN A 135 53.98 5.11 33.49
N LYS A 136 54.60 5.07 32.39
CA LYS A 136 55.91 4.43 32.16
C LYS A 136 57.03 5.24 32.82
#